data_AF-A0A6A4GXD4-F1
#
_entry.id   AF-A0A6A4GXD4-F1
#
_cell.length_a   1.000
_cell.length_b   1.000
_cell.length_c   1.000
_cell.angle_alpha   90.00
_cell.angle_beta   90.00
_cell.angle_gamma   90.00
#
_symmetry.space_group_name_H-M   'P 1'
#
loop_
_entity.id
_entity.type
_entity.pdbx_description
1 polymer ?
#
loop_
_entity_poly.entity_id
_entity_poly.type
_entity_poly.pdbx_seq_one_letter_code
_entity_poly.pdbx_strand_id
1 'polypeptide(L)'
;QLVDEVYTALDTIQWSGSVRGFNNPEPIILLSRYVSASSWFSDVEQNQMLDLLCRDLLFDPEGKKTELQGLDFFQKLLEGFQGKETYREGRTFARAWGIGHALATGSRNAIGMMINLDNEHWVLLVCDFWNKTILYGDSLKHAMPDSVKEVIDWWTFNHTGKEFTHLNLEVPKQTNFHSCGLMAFYSLMVFLFPNTYHMIDPKNVDSKHLKMLLRVINCHQDYV
;
A
#
# COMPACT_ATOMS: atom_id res chain seq x y z
N GLN A 1 11.45 25.71 4.83
CA GLN A 1 11.34 25.20 3.45
C GLN A 1 10.14 24.27 3.27
N LEU A 2 10.14 23.00 3.73
CA LEU A 2 8.99 22.09 3.49
C LEU A 2 7.65 22.64 4.00
N VAL A 3 7.66 23.25 5.20
CA VAL A 3 6.45 23.88 5.77
C VAL A 3 5.95 25.02 4.87
N ASP A 4 6.85 25.85 4.36
CA ASP A 4 6.52 26.98 3.47
C ASP A 4 5.97 26.48 2.12
N GLU A 5 6.52 25.39 1.58
CA GLU A 5 6.02 24.71 0.37
C GLU A 5 4.60 24.19 0.58
N VAL A 6 4.33 23.54 1.72
CA VAL A 6 2.98 23.08 2.06
C VAL A 6 2.03 24.25 2.24
N TYR A 7 2.41 25.32 2.94
CA TYR A 7 1.59 26.52 3.07
C TYR A 7 1.25 27.14 1.72
N THR A 8 2.25 27.26 0.84
CA THR A 8 2.05 27.78 -0.52
C THR A 8 1.07 26.90 -1.31
N ALA A 9 1.23 25.58 -1.23
CA ALA A 9 0.32 24.64 -1.90
C ALA A 9 -1.11 24.76 -1.35
N LEU A 10 -1.27 24.87 -0.02
CA LEU A 10 -2.56 25.04 0.64
C LEU A 10 -3.25 26.38 0.31
N ASP A 11 -2.49 27.44 0.01
CA ASP A 11 -3.02 28.74 -0.41
C ASP A 11 -3.59 28.69 -1.84
N THR A 12 -3.11 27.75 -2.65
CA THR A 12 -3.52 27.61 -4.06
C THR A 12 -4.69 26.67 -4.30
N ILE A 13 -5.13 25.89 -3.31
CA ILE A 13 -6.26 24.95 -3.47
C ILE A 13 -7.61 25.60 -3.20
N GLN A 14 -8.63 25.20 -3.96
CA GLN A 14 -10.02 25.55 -3.66
C GLN A 14 -10.54 24.67 -2.54
N TRP A 15 -10.84 25.26 -1.37
CA TRP A 15 -11.32 24.55 -0.17
C TRP A 15 -12.76 24.01 -0.24
N SER A 16 -13.25 23.72 -1.44
CA SER A 16 -14.58 23.18 -1.71
C SER A 16 -14.52 22.04 -2.71
N GLY A 17 -15.44 21.07 -2.59
CA GLY A 17 -15.50 19.92 -3.48
C GLY A 17 -14.60 18.77 -3.02
N SER A 18 -14.27 17.88 -3.96
CA SER A 18 -13.49 16.67 -3.70
C SER A 18 -12.09 16.73 -4.27
N VAL A 19 -11.14 16.07 -3.61
CA VAL A 19 -9.80 15.80 -4.12
C VAL A 19 -9.92 15.02 -5.43
N ARG A 20 -9.18 15.45 -6.46
CA ARG A 20 -9.20 14.87 -7.81
C ARG A 20 -7.94 14.07 -8.09
N GLY A 21 -8.00 13.22 -9.11
CA GLY A 21 -6.87 12.37 -9.54
C GLY A 21 -6.80 11.02 -8.82
N PHE A 22 -7.73 10.70 -7.94
CA PHE A 22 -7.73 9.45 -7.18
C PHE A 22 -8.94 8.59 -7.50
N ASN A 23 -8.81 7.27 -7.33
CA ASN A 23 -9.91 6.33 -7.55
C ASN A 23 -11.04 6.50 -6.52
N ASN A 24 -10.72 6.99 -5.32
CA ASN A 24 -11.67 7.31 -4.25
C ASN A 24 -11.60 8.81 -3.88
N PRO A 25 -12.34 9.68 -4.59
CA PRO A 25 -12.32 11.12 -4.32
C PRO A 25 -13.07 11.44 -3.02
N GLU A 26 -12.46 12.25 -2.17
CA GLU A 26 -12.98 12.63 -0.85
C GLU A 26 -13.02 14.15 -0.68
N PRO A 27 -13.84 14.71 0.22
CA PRO A 27 -13.91 16.14 0.44
C PRO A 27 -12.53 16.75 0.74
N ILE A 28 -12.17 17.85 0.06
CA ILE A 28 -10.82 18.44 0.16
C ILE A 28 -10.45 18.87 1.59
N ILE A 29 -11.45 19.18 2.43
CA ILE A 29 -11.26 19.52 3.84
C ILE A 29 -10.58 18.40 4.65
N LEU A 30 -10.70 17.14 4.20
CA LEU A 30 -10.09 15.98 4.86
C LEU A 30 -8.59 15.86 4.61
N LEU A 31 -8.01 16.66 3.70
CA LEU A 31 -6.54 16.75 3.56
C LEU A 31 -5.84 17.15 4.87
N SER A 32 -6.56 17.82 5.77
CA SER A 32 -6.09 18.12 7.14
C SER A 32 -5.68 16.88 7.95
N ARG A 33 -6.18 15.68 7.61
CA ARG A 33 -5.77 14.42 8.26
C ARG A 33 -4.31 14.09 8.02
N TYR A 34 -3.73 14.51 6.90
CA TYR A 34 -2.31 14.30 6.65
C TYR A 34 -1.42 15.09 7.61
N VAL A 35 -1.89 16.18 8.22
CA VAL A 35 -1.09 17.02 9.13
C VAL A 35 -1.43 16.85 10.59
N SER A 36 -2.49 16.12 10.90
CA SER A 36 -2.94 15.92 12.27
C SER A 36 -2.12 14.82 12.95
N ALA A 37 -1.31 15.22 13.93
CA ALA A 37 -0.43 14.34 14.71
C ALA A 37 -1.17 13.31 15.60
N SER A 38 -2.49 13.23 15.53
CA SER A 38 -3.29 12.22 16.23
C SER A 38 -4.27 11.49 15.31
N SER A 39 -4.32 11.86 14.03
CA SER A 39 -5.24 11.25 13.08
C SER A 39 -4.64 9.97 12.52
N TRP A 40 -5.41 8.90 12.66
CA TRP A 40 -5.17 7.68 11.95
C TRP A 40 -5.48 7.90 10.47
N PHE A 41 -4.59 7.42 9.61
CA PHE A 41 -4.92 7.31 8.19
C PHE A 41 -5.99 6.24 8.03
N SER A 42 -7.11 6.63 7.44
CA SER A 42 -8.16 5.73 7.01
C SER A 42 -7.79 5.06 5.69
N ASP A 43 -8.66 4.17 5.25
CA ASP A 43 -8.56 3.49 3.95
C ASP A 43 -8.40 4.48 2.78
N VAL A 44 -8.99 5.67 2.90
CA VAL A 44 -8.87 6.74 1.90
C VAL A 44 -7.41 7.15 1.74
N GLU A 45 -6.76 7.57 2.82
CA GLU A 45 -5.42 8.11 2.74
C GLU A 45 -4.42 7.01 2.33
N GLN A 46 -4.65 5.75 2.72
CA GLN A 46 -3.85 4.61 2.24
C GLN A 46 -4.01 4.38 0.74
N ASN A 47 -5.25 4.36 0.24
CA ASN A 47 -5.51 4.17 -1.19
C ASN A 47 -4.96 5.34 -2.03
N GLN A 48 -5.04 6.59 -1.53
CA GLN A 48 -4.42 7.74 -2.19
C GLN A 48 -2.90 7.59 -2.27
N MET A 49 -2.25 7.14 -1.20
CA MET A 49 -0.81 6.86 -1.21
C MET A 49 -0.45 5.74 -2.20
N LEU A 50 -1.23 4.67 -2.25
CA LEU A 50 -1.04 3.59 -3.23
C LEU A 50 -1.27 4.07 -4.67
N ASP A 51 -2.29 4.89 -4.93
CA ASP A 51 -2.53 5.49 -6.25
C ASP A 51 -1.33 6.35 -6.71
N LEU A 52 -0.73 7.13 -5.81
CA LEU A 52 0.50 7.88 -6.10
C LEU A 52 1.67 6.94 -6.44
N LEU A 53 1.81 5.84 -5.70
CA LEU A 53 2.89 4.88 -5.94
C LEU A 53 2.68 4.08 -7.23
N CYS A 54 1.44 3.76 -7.58
CA CYS A 54 1.08 3.18 -8.87
C CYS A 54 1.51 4.09 -10.02
N ARG A 55 1.35 5.41 -9.89
CA ARG A 55 1.82 6.37 -10.89
C ARG A 55 3.35 6.35 -11.00
N ASP A 56 4.06 6.35 -9.88
CA ASP A 56 5.53 6.24 -9.88
C ASP A 56 5.98 4.96 -10.63
N LEU A 57 5.32 3.83 -10.39
CA LEU A 57 5.59 2.56 -11.09
C LEU A 57 5.28 2.60 -12.60
N LEU A 58 4.28 3.37 -13.03
CA LEU A 58 3.96 3.50 -14.46
C LEU A 58 5.06 4.22 -15.24
N PHE A 59 5.76 5.16 -14.60
CA PHE A 59 6.87 5.90 -15.19
C PHE A 59 8.22 5.20 -15.05
N ASP A 60 8.32 4.18 -14.20
CA ASP A 60 9.52 3.36 -14.05
C ASP A 60 9.51 2.14 -15.01
N PRO A 61 10.54 1.96 -15.86
CA PRO A 61 10.62 0.80 -16.75
C PRO A 61 10.53 -0.55 -16.05
N GLU A 62 11.09 -0.68 -14.83
CA GLU A 62 11.05 -1.91 -14.04
C GLU A 62 9.76 -2.03 -13.21
N GLY A 63 9.14 -0.91 -12.87
CA GLY A 63 7.90 -0.83 -12.10
C GLY A 63 6.73 -1.61 -12.70
N LYS A 64 6.67 -1.77 -14.04
CA LYS A 64 5.63 -2.56 -14.74
C LYS A 64 5.64 -4.05 -14.40
N LYS A 65 6.71 -4.56 -13.78
CA LYS A 65 6.80 -5.96 -13.32
C LYS A 65 6.16 -6.15 -11.94
N THR A 66 5.85 -5.08 -11.23
CA THR A 66 5.25 -5.17 -9.90
C THR A 66 3.82 -4.65 -9.93
N GLU A 67 2.92 -5.44 -9.36
CA GLU A 67 1.53 -5.05 -9.17
C GLU A 67 1.36 -4.43 -7.77
N LEU A 68 0.60 -3.35 -7.66
CA LEU A 68 0.15 -2.84 -6.37
C LEU A 68 -1.35 -3.05 -6.24
N GLN A 69 -1.78 -3.54 -5.07
CA GLN A 69 -3.19 -3.73 -4.79
C GLN A 69 -3.60 -2.98 -3.53
N GLY A 70 -4.81 -2.43 -3.59
CA GLY A 70 -5.47 -1.77 -2.49
C GLY A 70 -6.03 -2.75 -1.47
N LEU A 71 -6.71 -2.16 -0.49
CA LEU A 71 -7.18 -2.82 0.73
C LEU A 71 -8.25 -3.87 0.47
N ASP A 72 -9.08 -3.65 -0.55
CA ASP A 72 -10.14 -4.57 -0.97
C ASP A 72 -9.58 -5.91 -1.45
N PHE A 73 -8.34 -5.92 -1.96
CA PHE A 73 -7.76 -7.10 -2.57
C PHE A 73 -7.54 -8.24 -1.56
N PHE A 74 -6.96 -7.95 -0.40
CA PHE A 74 -6.73 -8.97 0.62
C PHE A 74 -8.04 -9.53 1.16
N GLN A 75 -9.06 -8.68 1.33
CA GLN A 75 -10.40 -9.13 1.70
C GLN A 75 -10.99 -10.09 0.64
N LYS A 76 -10.76 -9.84 -0.65
CA LYS A 76 -11.14 -10.78 -1.72
C LYS A 76 -10.35 -12.09 -1.69
N LEU A 77 -9.10 -12.08 -1.26
CA LEU A 77 -8.35 -13.31 -1.03
C LEU A 77 -8.93 -14.11 0.14
N LEU A 78 -9.32 -13.43 1.23
CA LEU A 78 -9.96 -14.08 2.38
C LEU A 78 -11.31 -14.70 2.00
N GLU A 79 -12.17 -13.99 1.27
CA GLU A 79 -13.42 -14.54 0.73
C GLU A 79 -13.16 -15.76 -0.17
N GLY A 80 -12.14 -15.68 -1.04
CA GLY A 80 -11.74 -16.79 -1.90
C GLY A 80 -11.20 -17.99 -1.12
N PHE A 81 -10.45 -17.75 -0.03
CA PHE A 81 -9.94 -18.78 0.87
C PHE A 81 -11.06 -19.47 1.64
N GLN A 82 -12.14 -18.77 1.97
CA GLN A 82 -13.32 -19.38 2.58
C GLN A 82 -14.14 -20.18 1.55
N GLY A 83 -14.16 -19.73 0.29
CA GLY A 83 -14.88 -20.35 -0.82
C GLY A 83 -13.99 -21.06 -1.84
N LYS A 84 -12.95 -21.79 -1.40
CA LYS A 84 -11.85 -22.33 -2.25
C LYS A 84 -12.33 -23.04 -3.51
N GLU A 85 -13.40 -23.81 -3.41
CA GLU A 85 -14.00 -24.57 -4.53
C GLU A 85 -14.45 -23.68 -5.70
N THR A 86 -14.83 -22.43 -5.41
CA THR A 86 -15.35 -21.48 -6.42
C THR A 86 -14.32 -20.43 -6.83
N TYR A 87 -13.14 -20.39 -6.19
CA TYR A 87 -12.13 -19.36 -6.41
C TYR A 87 -11.68 -19.24 -7.87
N ARG A 88 -11.50 -20.38 -8.54
CA ARG A 88 -11.00 -20.44 -9.93
C ARG A 88 -12.02 -20.02 -10.98
N GLU A 89 -13.28 -20.34 -10.78
CA GLU A 89 -14.34 -20.20 -11.79
C GLU A 89 -15.28 -19.03 -11.49
N GLY A 90 -15.29 -18.55 -10.25
CA GLY A 90 -16.15 -17.46 -9.79
C GLY A 90 -15.76 -16.12 -10.40
N ARG A 91 -16.71 -15.46 -11.08
CA ARG A 91 -16.52 -14.11 -11.63
C ARG A 91 -16.09 -13.09 -10.57
N THR A 92 -16.57 -13.26 -9.34
CA THR A 92 -16.22 -12.42 -8.18
C THR A 92 -14.70 -12.40 -7.92
N PHE A 93 -14.00 -13.50 -8.21
CA PHE A 93 -12.57 -13.65 -7.96
C PHE A 93 -11.71 -13.47 -9.21
N ALA A 94 -12.31 -13.10 -10.36
CA ALA A 94 -11.60 -13.02 -11.63
C ALA A 94 -10.37 -12.09 -11.59
N ARG A 95 -10.45 -10.96 -10.86
CA ARG A 95 -9.31 -10.05 -10.66
C ARG A 95 -8.18 -10.71 -9.88
N ALA A 96 -8.48 -11.29 -8.72
CA ALA A 96 -7.50 -11.99 -7.88
C ALA A 96 -6.89 -13.21 -8.59
N TRP A 97 -7.70 -13.96 -9.34
CA TRP A 97 -7.24 -15.07 -10.16
C TRP A 97 -6.31 -14.59 -11.27
N GLY A 98 -6.71 -13.55 -12.01
CA GLY A 98 -5.93 -12.99 -13.12
C GLY A 98 -4.56 -12.48 -12.68
N ILE A 99 -4.49 -11.78 -11.54
CA ILE A 99 -3.23 -11.32 -10.96
C ILE A 99 -2.35 -12.51 -10.54
N GLY A 100 -2.91 -13.48 -9.81
CA GLY A 100 -2.17 -14.68 -9.42
C GLY A 100 -1.63 -15.47 -10.61
N HIS A 101 -2.40 -15.57 -11.69
CA HIS A 101 -1.97 -16.21 -12.93
C HIS A 101 -0.87 -15.42 -13.64
N ALA A 102 -0.99 -14.08 -13.73
CA ALA A 102 0.04 -13.23 -14.32
C ALA A 102 1.37 -13.33 -13.55
N LEU A 103 1.32 -13.42 -12.22
CA LEU A 103 2.50 -13.64 -11.37
C LEU A 103 3.09 -15.04 -11.56
N ALA A 104 2.26 -16.09 -11.56
CA ALA A 104 2.72 -17.47 -11.72
C ALA A 104 3.34 -17.76 -13.10
N THR A 105 2.88 -17.06 -14.14
CA THR A 105 3.43 -17.16 -15.51
C THR A 105 4.66 -16.27 -15.73
N GLY A 106 5.03 -15.43 -14.75
CA GLY A 106 6.16 -14.50 -14.87
C GLY A 106 5.87 -13.25 -15.71
N SER A 107 4.60 -12.96 -16.00
CA SER A 107 4.18 -11.68 -16.61
C SER A 107 4.30 -10.51 -15.62
N ARG A 108 4.30 -10.84 -14.33
CA ARG A 108 4.61 -9.98 -13.19
C ARG A 108 5.54 -10.74 -12.25
N ASN A 109 6.39 -10.03 -11.53
CA ASN A 109 7.36 -10.59 -10.60
C ASN A 109 6.90 -10.52 -9.15
N ALA A 110 6.18 -9.46 -8.79
CA ALA A 110 5.79 -9.23 -7.42
C ALA A 110 4.43 -8.55 -7.32
N ILE A 111 3.81 -8.69 -6.16
CA ILE A 111 2.64 -7.91 -5.74
C ILE A 111 2.89 -7.32 -4.36
N GLY A 112 2.72 -6.01 -4.23
CA GLY A 112 2.72 -5.30 -2.95
C GLY A 112 1.30 -4.88 -2.56
N MET A 113 0.96 -5.03 -1.29
CA MET A 113 -0.33 -4.58 -0.76
C MET A 113 -0.21 -4.12 0.69
N MET A 114 -1.08 -3.20 1.06
CA MET A 114 -1.28 -2.80 2.45
C MET A 114 -2.49 -3.54 3.01
N ILE A 115 -2.40 -4.00 4.26
CA ILE A 115 -3.46 -4.75 4.93
C ILE A 115 -3.81 -4.02 6.23
N ASN A 116 -5.10 -3.87 6.50
CA ASN A 116 -5.58 -3.42 7.80
C ASN A 116 -5.87 -4.65 8.67
N LEU A 117 -5.11 -4.83 9.74
CA LEU A 117 -5.38 -5.85 10.74
C LEU A 117 -6.39 -5.29 11.74
N ASP A 118 -7.53 -5.97 11.86
CA ASP A 118 -8.60 -5.68 12.81
C ASP A 118 -9.14 -4.24 12.79
N ASN A 119 -9.02 -3.55 11.65
CA ASN A 119 -9.34 -2.12 11.48
C ASN A 119 -8.54 -1.17 12.40
N GLU A 120 -7.43 -1.66 12.95
CA GLU A 120 -6.62 -0.96 13.95
C GLU A 120 -5.14 -0.86 13.58
N HIS A 121 -4.62 -1.62 12.62
CA HIS A 121 -3.18 -1.61 12.36
C HIS A 121 -2.82 -1.90 10.92
N TRP A 122 -2.09 -0.97 10.31
CA TRP A 122 -1.64 -1.09 8.93
C TRP A 122 -0.31 -1.84 8.85
N VAL A 123 -0.31 -2.89 8.04
CA VAL A 123 0.89 -3.71 7.77
C VAL A 123 1.14 -3.82 6.27
N LEU A 124 2.37 -4.17 5.93
CA LEU A 124 2.82 -4.35 4.56
C LEU A 124 3.00 -5.82 4.24
N LEU A 125 2.49 -6.25 3.10
CA LEU A 125 2.75 -7.57 2.54
C LEU A 125 3.28 -7.43 1.11
N VAL A 126 4.36 -8.14 0.80
CA VAL A 126 4.85 -8.30 -0.57
C VAL A 126 5.02 -9.78 -0.88
N CYS A 127 4.39 -10.25 -1.95
CA CYS A 127 4.64 -11.59 -2.49
C CYS A 127 5.55 -11.47 -3.71
N ASP A 128 6.80 -11.89 -3.58
CA ASP A 128 7.80 -11.90 -4.65
C ASP A 128 7.82 -13.31 -5.28
N PHE A 129 7.18 -13.44 -6.44
CA PHE A 129 7.08 -14.70 -7.18
C PHE A 129 8.39 -15.06 -7.88
N TRP A 130 9.27 -14.10 -8.13
CA TRP A 130 10.58 -14.34 -8.70
C TRP A 130 11.48 -15.07 -7.70
N ASN A 131 11.57 -14.54 -6.49
CA ASN A 131 12.37 -15.12 -5.40
C ASN A 131 11.63 -16.19 -4.58
N LYS A 132 10.31 -16.35 -4.80
CA LYS A 132 9.40 -17.22 -4.03
C LYS A 132 9.43 -16.90 -2.54
N THR A 133 9.31 -15.61 -2.22
CA THR A 133 9.29 -15.12 -0.86
C THR A 133 8.01 -14.35 -0.57
N ILE A 134 7.54 -14.44 0.67
CA ILE A 134 6.48 -13.61 1.22
C ILE A 134 7.14 -12.74 2.28
N LEU A 135 7.12 -11.43 2.05
CA LEU A 135 7.76 -10.41 2.87
C LEU A 135 6.69 -9.70 3.69
N TYR A 136 6.84 -9.69 5.01
CA TYR A 136 5.90 -9.07 5.95
C TYR A 136 6.55 -7.91 6.70
N GLY A 137 5.95 -6.74 6.63
CA GLY A 137 6.42 -5.54 7.29
C GLY A 137 5.43 -5.05 8.34
N ASP A 138 5.88 -4.97 9.59
CA ASP A 138 5.12 -4.42 10.72
C ASP A 138 5.98 -3.40 11.50
N SER A 139 5.48 -2.18 11.66
CA SER A 139 6.14 -1.11 12.41
C SER A 139 6.18 -1.38 13.92
N LEU A 140 5.33 -2.25 14.45
CA LEU A 140 5.34 -2.71 15.84
C LEU A 140 6.17 -3.98 16.05
N LYS A 141 6.70 -4.57 14.97
CA LYS A 141 7.57 -5.77 15.01
C LYS A 141 6.87 -7.04 15.49
N HIS A 142 5.55 -7.13 15.31
CA HIS A 142 4.86 -8.40 15.48
C HIS A 142 5.17 -9.34 14.31
N ALA A 143 4.99 -10.64 14.55
CA ALA A 143 5.00 -11.62 13.49
C ALA A 143 3.73 -11.51 12.64
N MET A 144 3.77 -12.03 11.41
CA MET A 144 2.57 -12.16 10.58
C MET A 144 1.54 -13.03 11.31
N PRO A 145 0.27 -12.59 11.41
CA PRO A 145 -0.80 -13.43 11.95
C PRO A 145 -0.98 -14.72 11.14
N ASP A 146 -1.22 -15.84 11.81
CA ASP A 146 -1.41 -17.15 11.14
C ASP A 146 -2.56 -17.11 10.12
N SER A 147 -3.64 -16.38 10.43
CA SER A 147 -4.77 -16.19 9.52
C SER A 147 -4.37 -15.50 8.20
N VAL A 148 -3.46 -14.53 8.26
CA VAL A 148 -2.93 -13.86 7.06
C VAL A 148 -2.00 -14.79 6.29
N LYS A 149 -1.14 -15.50 7.03
CA LYS A 149 -0.19 -16.47 6.49
C LYS A 149 -0.90 -17.58 5.71
N GLU A 150 -1.92 -18.21 6.29
CA GLU A 150 -2.68 -19.30 5.66
C GLU A 150 -3.35 -18.87 4.36
N VAL A 151 -3.93 -17.67 4.32
CA VAL A 151 -4.60 -17.12 3.13
C VAL A 151 -3.59 -16.91 2.00
N ILE A 152 -2.44 -16.32 2.29
CA ILE A 152 -1.42 -16.04 1.27
C ILE A 152 -0.68 -17.31 0.84
N ASP A 153 -0.41 -18.23 1.75
CA ASP A 153 0.17 -19.53 1.42
C ASP A 153 -0.76 -20.33 0.51
N TRP A 154 -2.06 -20.38 0.83
CA TRP A 154 -3.04 -20.99 -0.05
C TRP A 154 -3.08 -20.31 -1.41
N TRP A 155 -3.17 -18.98 -1.45
CA TRP A 155 -3.30 -18.25 -2.71
C TRP A 155 -2.08 -18.44 -3.62
N THR A 156 -0.86 -18.29 -3.07
CA THR A 156 0.39 -18.48 -3.82
C THR A 156 0.58 -19.93 -4.26
N PHE A 157 0.29 -20.91 -3.39
CA PHE A 157 0.37 -22.33 -3.73
C PHE A 157 -0.67 -22.71 -4.80
N ASN A 158 -1.89 -22.19 -4.72
CA ASN A 158 -2.96 -22.48 -5.67
C ASN A 158 -2.61 -22.05 -7.11
N HIS A 159 -1.79 -21.00 -7.27
CA HIS A 159 -1.33 -20.53 -8.58
C HIS A 159 -0.03 -21.16 -9.05
N THR A 160 0.86 -21.57 -8.15
CA THR A 160 2.24 -21.97 -8.49
C THR A 160 2.57 -23.44 -8.22
N GLY A 161 1.79 -24.10 -7.37
CA GLY A 161 2.08 -25.42 -6.81
C GLY A 161 3.34 -25.46 -5.93
N LYS A 162 3.80 -24.31 -5.42
CA LYS A 162 5.06 -24.17 -4.67
C LYS A 162 4.84 -23.43 -3.36
N GLU A 163 5.60 -23.82 -2.35
CA GLU A 163 5.68 -23.11 -1.08
C GLU A 163 6.66 -21.93 -1.21
N PHE A 164 6.33 -20.83 -0.53
CA PHE A 164 7.13 -19.61 -0.50
C PHE A 164 7.80 -19.47 0.88
N THR A 165 8.99 -18.89 0.91
CA THR A 165 9.70 -18.63 2.16
C THR A 165 9.20 -17.34 2.79
N HIS A 166 8.86 -17.37 4.08
CA HIS A 166 8.41 -16.19 4.82
C HIS A 166 9.60 -15.43 5.39
N LEU A 167 9.66 -14.13 5.12
CA LEU A 167 10.72 -13.23 5.54
C LEU A 167 10.13 -11.95 6.12
N ASN A 168 10.88 -11.29 7.00
CA ASN A 168 10.51 -9.98 7.50
C ASN A 168 10.99 -8.90 6.51
N LEU A 169 10.12 -7.96 6.20
CA LEU A 169 10.46 -6.74 5.50
C LEU A 169 10.83 -5.65 6.52
N GLU A 170 11.86 -4.88 6.22
CA GLU A 170 12.29 -3.82 7.11
C GLU A 170 11.26 -2.68 7.14
N VAL A 171 10.69 -2.43 8.33
CA VAL A 171 9.82 -1.30 8.62
C VAL A 171 10.39 -0.51 9.81
N PRO A 172 10.43 0.83 9.81
CA PRO A 172 10.88 1.57 10.97
C PRO A 172 10.01 1.21 12.18
N LYS A 173 10.63 1.08 13.36
CA LYS A 173 9.84 0.87 14.57
C LYS A 173 9.03 2.14 14.87
N GLN A 174 7.71 2.04 14.93
CA GLN A 174 6.89 3.19 15.28
C GLN A 174 7.05 3.56 16.76
N THR A 175 7.00 4.87 17.02
CA THR A 175 7.08 5.46 18.37
C THR A 175 5.77 6.09 18.81
N ASN A 176 4.74 6.03 17.96
CA ASN A 176 3.39 6.51 18.22
C ASN A 176 2.35 5.44 17.81
N PHE A 177 1.07 5.74 18.00
CA PHE A 177 -0.02 4.78 17.74
C PHE A 177 -0.65 4.89 16.35
N HIS A 178 -0.38 5.94 15.57
CA HIS A 178 -1.16 6.26 14.36
C HIS A 178 -0.35 6.29 13.06
N SER A 179 0.98 6.15 13.11
CA SER A 179 1.84 6.25 11.92
C SER A 179 2.16 4.91 11.24
N CYS A 180 1.52 3.81 11.65
CA CYS A 180 1.74 2.47 11.08
C CYS A 180 1.57 2.47 9.56
N GLY A 181 0.51 3.09 9.06
CA GLY A 181 0.23 3.13 7.62
C GLY A 181 1.28 3.89 6.83
N LEU A 182 1.68 5.07 7.32
CA LEU A 182 2.74 5.84 6.64
C LEU A 182 4.09 5.10 6.66
N MET A 183 4.43 4.44 7.77
CA MET A 183 5.68 3.67 7.88
C MET A 183 5.67 2.45 6.96
N ALA A 184 4.59 1.67 6.97
CA ALA A 184 4.39 0.55 6.06
C ALA A 184 4.48 1.00 4.60
N PHE A 185 3.81 2.10 4.25
CA PHE A 185 3.85 2.67 2.90
C PHE A 185 5.27 3.06 2.46
N TYR A 186 6.05 3.75 3.30
CA TYR A 186 7.42 4.11 2.94
C TYR A 186 8.34 2.90 2.83
N SER A 187 8.15 1.86 3.64
CA SER A 187 8.87 0.60 3.46
C SER A 187 8.58 -0.04 2.10
N LEU A 188 7.32 0.03 1.63
CA LEU A 188 6.97 -0.40 0.28
C LEU A 188 7.67 0.45 -0.78
N MET A 189 7.72 1.78 -0.60
CA MET A 189 8.45 2.67 -1.52
C MET A 189 9.94 2.32 -1.59
N VAL A 190 10.58 2.06 -0.45
CA VAL A 190 12.01 1.65 -0.38
C VAL A 190 12.22 0.29 -1.02
N PHE A 191 11.29 -0.65 -0.82
CA PHE A 191 11.35 -1.96 -1.47
C PHE A 191 11.29 -1.85 -3.00
N LEU A 192 10.39 -1.00 -3.52
CA LEU A 192 10.21 -0.83 -4.97
C LEU A 192 11.30 0.03 -5.61
N PHE A 193 11.75 1.09 -4.94
CA PHE A 193 12.73 2.04 -5.46
C PHE A 193 13.86 2.29 -4.44
N PRO A 194 14.71 1.28 -4.16
CA PRO A 194 15.72 1.37 -3.11
C PRO A 194 16.79 2.45 -3.38
N ASN A 195 16.94 2.86 -4.63
CA ASN A 195 17.88 3.91 -5.04
C ASN A 195 17.27 5.33 -4.98
N THR A 196 15.96 5.43 -4.82
CA THR A 196 15.22 6.71 -4.85
C THR A 196 14.69 7.08 -3.48
N TYR A 197 14.20 6.10 -2.72
CA TYR A 197 13.65 6.32 -1.39
C TYR A 197 14.54 5.71 -0.31
N HIS A 198 14.55 6.39 0.83
CA HIS A 198 15.21 5.93 2.03
C HIS A 198 14.21 5.72 3.15
N MET A 199 14.55 4.79 4.03
CA MET A 199 13.77 4.44 5.20
C MET A 199 13.46 5.68 6.05
N ILE A 200 12.23 5.81 6.55
CA ILE A 200 11.87 6.93 7.42
C ILE A 200 12.62 6.81 8.74
N ASP A 201 13.17 7.93 9.23
CA ASP A 201 13.54 8.07 10.63
C ASP A 201 12.26 8.28 11.47
N PRO A 202 11.92 7.38 12.42
CA PRO A 202 10.73 7.51 13.27
C PRO A 202 10.61 8.86 14.00
N LYS A 203 11.73 9.55 14.24
CA LYS A 203 11.73 10.88 14.88
C LYS A 203 11.26 12.00 13.95
N ASN A 204 11.20 11.76 12.65
CA ASN A 204 10.92 12.75 11.61
C ASN A 204 9.65 12.43 10.81
N VAL A 205 8.73 11.67 11.41
CA VAL A 205 7.49 11.21 10.77
C VAL A 205 6.59 12.37 10.34
N ASP A 206 6.51 13.44 11.12
CA ASP A 206 5.70 14.64 10.78
C ASP A 206 6.14 15.27 9.45
N SER A 207 7.45 15.27 9.17
CA SER A 207 7.96 15.76 7.88
C SER A 207 7.52 14.87 6.70
N LYS A 208 7.29 13.58 6.95
CA LYS A 208 6.85 12.61 5.94
C LYS A 208 5.35 12.73 5.69
N HIS A 209 4.58 13.03 6.73
CA HIS A 209 3.18 13.44 6.65
C HIS A 209 3.01 14.67 5.75
N LEU A 210 3.78 15.74 5.99
CA LEU A 210 3.77 16.94 5.17
C LEU A 210 4.18 16.69 3.72
N LYS A 211 5.22 15.88 3.49
CA LYS A 211 5.61 15.48 2.13
C LYS A 211 4.52 14.71 1.41
N MET A 212 3.82 13.83 2.13
CA MET A 212 2.72 13.08 1.54
C MET A 212 1.55 13.99 1.18
N LEU A 213 1.16 14.91 2.09
CA LEU A 213 0.16 15.93 1.80
C LEU A 213 0.51 16.70 0.51
N LEU A 214 1.75 17.15 0.39
CA LEU A 214 2.20 17.90 -0.79
C LEU A 214 2.04 17.08 -2.08
N ARG A 215 2.37 15.78 -2.05
CA ARG A 215 2.15 14.89 -3.20
C ARG A 215 0.68 14.76 -3.56
N VAL A 216 -0.20 14.67 -2.57
CA VAL A 216 -1.66 14.59 -2.78
C VAL A 216 -2.20 15.89 -3.37
N ILE A 217 -1.76 17.04 -2.86
CA ILE A 217 -2.15 18.36 -3.40
C ILE A 217 -1.67 18.52 -4.84
N ASN A 218 -0.41 18.21 -5.14
CA ASN A 218 0.13 18.33 -6.50
C ASN A 218 -0.67 17.43 -7.47
N CYS A 219 -0.96 16.18 -7.06
CA CYS A 219 -1.82 15.29 -7.84
C CYS A 219 -3.21 15.89 -8.09
N HIS A 220 -3.82 16.52 -7.08
CA HIS A 220 -5.11 17.18 -7.25
C HIS A 220 -5.03 18.32 -8.28
N GLN A 221 -3.98 19.14 -8.21
CA GLN A 221 -3.78 20.29 -9.10
C GLN A 221 -3.57 19.91 -10.55
N ASP A 222 -2.94 18.76 -10.83
CA ASP A 222 -2.80 18.24 -12.21
C ASP A 222 -4.17 17.93 -12.89
N TYR A 223 -5.27 17.91 -12.12
CA TYR A 223 -6.63 17.58 -12.58
C TYR A 223 -7.65 18.72 -12.35
N VAL A 224 -7.18 19.92 -12.00
CA VAL A 224 -8.00 21.13 -11.88
C VAL A 224 -7.74 22.03 -13.08
#